data_AF-A0A969YA01-F1
#
_entry.id   AF-A0A969YA01-F1
#
_cell.length_a   1.000
_cell.length_b   1.000
_cell.length_c   1.000
_cell.angle_alpha   90.00
_cell.angle_beta   90.00
_cell.angle_gamma   90.00
#
_symmetry.space_group_name_H-M   'P 1'
#
loop_
_entity.id
_entity.type
_entity.pdbx_description
1 polymer ?
#
loop_
_entity_poly.entity_id
_entity_poly.type
_entity_poly.pdbx_seq_one_letter_code
_entity_poly.pdbx_strand_id
1 'polypeptide(L)'
;MRSNNSTSVSDRRGIALRFRLLLKSLFVGLALIFGGVLPRATAADLQYSLDADSGRFEVTYKGRRVMLYVFATNQFKPYVKELYSLSGENVLLDAPPDHLHHHGLMYAITVNGINFWEEAKDPGVEKPFGAPACGTTEAPVPSVWFAQTLHWVHNKDRWATNTAKAALLIERRTLTLAVNELDQEVAVRWQGSFRVGPSVEKVVLSGSAYHGLGLRFPRTWDRVARHQNSGGIPYSAEQKGDVTPALWTATSNTLDGKEIMVAVFARRQNAGTPKFFTMLDGFAYVSATQDLQNIPIEYKTGEEFSIDYLVAVYSAHKTREFLNSRAER
;
A
#
# COMPACT_ATOMS: atom_id res chain seq x y z
N MET A 1 13.57 33.81 89.35
CA MET A 1 14.61 33.01 88.64
C MET A 1 15.00 33.79 87.39
N ARG A 2 16.07 34.58 87.48
CA ARG A 2 17.41 34.33 86.88
C ARG A 2 17.33 34.21 85.34
N SER A 3 18.07 34.94 84.51
CA SER A 3 19.07 36.01 84.65
C SER A 3 19.56 36.35 83.23
N ASN A 4 19.90 37.62 82.97
CA ASN A 4 21.11 38.15 82.30
C ASN A 4 21.69 37.40 81.07
N ASN A 5 22.16 38.02 79.98
CA ASN A 5 23.00 39.21 79.80
C ASN A 5 23.04 39.49 78.27
N SER A 6 23.08 40.73 77.77
CA SER A 6 24.29 41.55 77.53
C SER A 6 25.29 40.86 76.56
N THR A 7 25.89 41.47 75.53
CA THR A 7 26.28 42.86 75.26
C THR A 7 26.85 42.98 73.84
N SER A 8 26.75 44.21 73.30
CA SER A 8 27.58 44.98 72.33
C SER A 8 28.83 44.34 71.66
N VAL A 9 29.22 44.78 70.46
CA VAL A 9 30.13 45.92 70.12
C VAL A 9 30.34 45.78 68.59
N SER A 10 30.27 46.74 67.66
CA SER A 10 31.02 47.98 67.33
C SER A 10 30.68 48.22 65.83
N ASP A 11 30.83 49.35 65.14
CA ASP A 11 31.16 50.74 65.39
C ASP A 11 31.11 51.39 63.97
N ARG A 12 30.72 52.67 63.92
CA ARG A 12 30.91 53.70 62.87
C ARG A 12 31.07 53.30 61.40
N ARG A 13 30.31 54.00 60.54
CA ARG A 13 30.77 55.16 59.73
C ARG A 13 29.70 55.46 58.67
N GLY A 14 29.13 56.66 58.73
CA GLY A 14 28.40 57.21 57.60
C GLY A 14 29.38 57.58 56.48
N ILE A 15 28.94 57.46 55.22
CA ILE A 15 29.47 58.19 54.06
C ILE A 15 28.35 58.34 53.02
N ALA A 16 28.04 59.61 52.77
CA ALA A 16 27.68 60.25 51.50
C ALA A 16 26.87 59.49 50.43
N LEU A 17 25.66 60.02 50.24
CA LEU A 17 24.90 60.18 49.00
C LEU A 17 25.76 60.38 47.73
N ARG A 18 25.66 59.50 46.72
CA ARG A 18 25.81 59.85 45.29
C ARG A 18 25.00 58.93 44.37
N PHE A 19 24.26 59.59 43.48
CA PHE A 19 23.47 59.07 42.35
C PHE A 19 24.20 58.05 41.48
N ARG A 20 23.47 57.03 41.00
CA ARG A 20 23.58 56.51 39.62
C ARG A 20 22.32 55.74 39.22
N LEU A 21 21.74 56.18 38.10
CA LEU A 21 20.71 55.49 37.33
C LEU A 21 21.13 54.05 37.04
N LEU A 22 20.21 53.10 37.22
CA LEU A 22 20.29 51.77 36.61
C LEU A 22 19.05 51.59 35.74
N LEU A 23 19.29 51.70 34.44
CA LEU A 23 18.40 51.33 33.35
C LEU A 23 18.05 49.85 33.50
N LYS A 24 16.76 49.52 33.61
CA LYS A 24 16.28 48.14 33.52
C LYS A 24 16.33 47.71 32.05
N SER A 25 17.35 46.93 31.68
CA SER A 25 17.37 46.24 30.39
C SER A 25 16.43 45.04 30.43
N LEU A 26 15.30 45.19 29.75
CA LEU A 26 14.35 44.12 29.45
C LEU A 26 14.97 43.25 28.36
N PHE A 27 15.43 42.04 28.70
CA PHE A 27 15.78 41.03 27.70
C PHE A 27 14.49 40.46 27.09
N VAL A 28 14.09 40.97 25.93
CA VAL A 28 13.14 40.29 25.05
C VAL A 28 13.93 39.27 24.26
N GLY A 29 13.86 38.01 24.70
CA GLY A 29 14.34 36.87 23.92
C GLY A 29 13.43 36.69 22.70
N LEU A 30 13.87 37.15 21.54
CA LEU A 30 13.23 36.88 20.26
C LEU A 30 13.56 35.42 19.89
N ALA A 31 12.68 34.49 20.27
CA ALA A 31 12.70 33.14 19.73
C ALA A 31 12.32 33.21 18.23
N LEU A 32 13.31 33.19 17.36
CA LEU A 32 13.14 32.95 15.94
C LEU A 32 12.64 31.51 15.77
N ILE A 33 11.31 31.35 15.76
CA ILE A 33 10.66 30.16 15.23
C ILE A 33 10.93 30.21 13.72
N PHE A 34 12.01 29.55 13.28
CA PHE A 34 12.14 29.15 11.89
C PHE A 34 11.03 28.10 11.63
N GLY A 35 9.85 28.60 11.27
CA GLY A 35 8.83 27.81 10.59
C GLY A 35 9.39 27.42 9.23
N GLY A 36 10.21 26.38 9.20
CA GLY A 36 10.65 25.76 7.97
C GLY A 36 9.41 25.24 7.25
N VAL A 37 8.97 25.98 6.22
CA VAL A 37 8.04 25.46 5.22
C VAL A 37 8.81 24.36 4.51
N LEU A 38 8.62 23.11 4.94
CA LEU A 38 9.09 21.96 4.19
C LEU A 38 8.45 22.05 2.80
N PRO A 39 9.22 21.90 1.71
CA PRO A 39 8.66 21.95 0.37
C PRO A 39 7.58 20.88 0.26
N ARG A 40 6.35 21.31 0.03
CA ARG A 40 5.25 20.41 -0.32
C ARG A 40 5.63 19.80 -1.67
N ALA A 41 5.69 18.47 -1.76
CA ALA A 41 5.82 17.81 -3.05
C ALA A 41 4.79 18.41 -4.00
N THR A 42 5.25 19.04 -5.08
CA THR A 42 4.38 19.53 -6.14
C THR A 42 4.12 18.35 -7.08
N ALA A 43 2.95 18.26 -7.74
CA ALA A 43 2.76 17.17 -8.70
C ALA A 43 3.75 17.22 -9.87
N ALA A 44 4.52 18.31 -10.03
CA ALA A 44 5.59 18.43 -11.01
C ALA A 44 6.67 17.33 -10.87
N ASP A 45 6.89 16.81 -9.66
CA ASP A 45 7.88 15.75 -9.42
C ASP A 45 7.34 14.34 -9.72
N LEU A 46 6.02 14.16 -9.81
CA LEU A 46 5.37 12.88 -10.09
C LEU A 46 4.89 12.86 -11.54
N GLN A 47 5.52 12.03 -12.36
CA GLN A 47 5.27 11.98 -13.80
C GLN A 47 4.86 10.57 -14.22
N TYR A 48 4.18 10.46 -15.36
CA TYR A 48 3.80 9.17 -15.91
C TYR A 48 4.08 9.10 -17.41
N SER A 49 4.24 7.88 -17.90
CA SER A 49 4.25 7.56 -19.33
C SER A 49 3.34 6.37 -19.60
N LEU A 50 2.61 6.45 -20.71
CA LEU A 50 1.74 5.40 -21.21
C LEU A 50 2.22 4.98 -22.59
N ASP A 51 2.66 3.73 -22.69
CA ASP A 51 2.92 3.05 -23.95
C ASP A 51 1.85 1.99 -24.14
N ALA A 52 0.78 2.36 -24.85
CA ALA A 52 -0.36 1.48 -25.07
C ALA A 52 -0.02 0.31 -26.01
N ASP A 53 0.95 0.48 -26.91
CA ASP A 53 1.35 -0.53 -27.89
C ASP A 53 2.13 -1.67 -27.23
N SER A 54 3.06 -1.33 -26.34
CA SER A 54 3.77 -2.33 -25.54
C SER A 54 3.04 -2.75 -24.26
N GLY A 55 1.92 -2.10 -23.95
CA GLY A 55 1.09 -2.41 -22.77
C GLY A 55 1.78 -2.06 -21.46
N ARG A 56 2.36 -0.86 -21.37
CA ARG A 56 3.14 -0.41 -20.20
C ARG A 56 2.65 0.95 -19.71
N PHE A 57 2.49 1.06 -18.40
CA PHE A 57 2.23 2.30 -17.70
C PHE A 57 3.27 2.48 -16.60
N GLU A 58 4.09 3.52 -16.71
CA GLU A 58 5.18 3.80 -15.80
C GLU A 58 4.91 5.09 -15.05
N VAL A 59 5.23 5.09 -13.75
CA VAL A 59 5.19 6.28 -12.90
C VAL A 59 6.59 6.52 -12.35
N THR A 60 7.03 7.77 -12.45
CA THR A 60 8.32 8.22 -11.93
C THR A 60 8.14 9.33 -10.91
N TYR A 61 9.02 9.36 -9.91
CA TYR A 61 9.13 10.42 -8.92
C TYR A 61 10.55 10.99 -8.94
N LYS A 62 10.70 12.30 -9.15
CA LYS A 62 12.01 12.97 -9.28
C LYS A 62 12.94 12.27 -10.29
N GLY A 63 12.36 11.84 -11.42
CA GLY A 63 13.07 11.13 -12.49
C GLY A 63 13.43 9.67 -12.22
N ARG A 64 13.00 9.09 -11.09
CA ARG A 64 13.21 7.67 -10.75
C ARG A 64 11.91 6.91 -10.86
N ARG A 65 11.93 5.71 -11.45
CA ARG A 65 10.76 4.83 -11.48
C ARG A 65 10.31 4.49 -10.06
N VAL A 66 9.01 4.66 -9.81
CA VAL A 66 8.35 4.21 -8.56
C VAL A 66 7.34 3.10 -8.80
N MET A 67 6.79 2.98 -10.02
CA MET A 67 5.90 1.88 -10.38
C MET A 67 5.97 1.55 -11.87
N LEU A 68 5.87 0.27 -12.20
CA LEU A 68 5.60 -0.23 -13.56
C LEU A 68 4.39 -1.15 -13.52
N TYR A 69 3.34 -0.77 -14.22
CA TYR A 69 2.17 -1.60 -14.49
C TYR A 69 2.24 -2.14 -15.93
N VAL A 70 2.01 -3.43 -16.09
CA VAL A 70 2.01 -4.11 -17.39
C VAL A 70 0.62 -4.65 -17.68
N PHE A 71 0.18 -4.46 -18.93
CA PHE A 71 -1.15 -4.83 -19.41
C PHE A 71 -1.11 -5.28 -20.88
N ALA A 72 -0.01 -5.85 -21.33
CA ALA A 72 0.11 -6.33 -22.71
C ALA A 72 -0.92 -7.45 -22.96
N THR A 73 -1.51 -7.47 -24.16
CA THR A 73 -2.63 -8.37 -24.49
C THR A 73 -2.22 -9.84 -24.68
N ASN A 74 -0.91 -10.11 -24.71
CA ASN A 74 -0.33 -11.46 -24.78
C ASN A 74 -0.12 -12.11 -23.40
N GLN A 75 -0.35 -11.39 -22.30
CA GLN A 75 -0.30 -11.90 -20.92
C GLN A 75 -1.64 -12.50 -20.49
N PHE A 76 -1.65 -13.30 -19.41
CA PHE A 76 -2.87 -13.82 -18.81
C PHE A 76 -3.63 -12.77 -18.01
N LYS A 77 -2.91 -11.82 -17.39
CA LYS A 77 -3.49 -10.73 -16.61
C LYS A 77 -2.61 -9.50 -16.60
N PRO A 78 -3.18 -8.30 -16.49
CA PRO A 78 -2.47 -7.10 -16.11
C PRO A 78 -2.11 -7.05 -14.62
N TYR A 79 -0.95 -6.50 -14.27
CA TYR A 79 -0.46 -6.42 -12.89
C TYR A 79 0.59 -5.33 -12.69
N VAL A 80 0.85 -4.96 -11.44
CA VAL A 80 2.00 -4.09 -11.10
C VAL A 80 3.23 -4.98 -11.02
N LYS A 81 4.13 -4.86 -12.00
CA LYS A 81 5.35 -5.65 -12.14
C LYS A 81 6.44 -5.18 -11.19
N GLU A 82 6.59 -3.87 -11.04
CA GLU A 82 7.60 -3.25 -10.19
C GLU A 82 6.95 -2.18 -9.32
N LEU A 83 7.35 -2.10 -8.05
CA LEU A 83 6.94 -1.08 -7.10
C LEU A 83 8.13 -0.77 -6.19
N TYR A 84 8.56 0.48 -6.19
CA TYR A 84 9.78 0.89 -5.50
C TYR A 84 9.48 1.70 -4.24
N SER A 85 10.33 1.55 -3.23
CA SER A 85 10.44 2.50 -2.12
C SER A 85 10.98 3.85 -2.61
N LEU A 86 10.86 4.91 -1.79
CA LEU A 86 11.51 6.19 -2.09
C LEU A 86 13.05 6.10 -2.03
N SER A 87 13.59 5.12 -1.30
CA SER A 87 15.03 4.85 -1.27
C SER A 87 15.55 4.05 -2.48
N GLY A 88 14.67 3.50 -3.32
CA GLY A 88 15.00 2.92 -4.63
C GLY A 88 14.98 1.38 -4.72
N GLU A 89 14.42 0.68 -3.74
CA GLU A 89 14.36 -0.79 -3.72
C GLU A 89 13.02 -1.28 -4.28
N ASN A 90 13.05 -2.19 -5.26
CA ASN A 90 11.84 -2.87 -5.75
C ASN A 90 11.40 -3.91 -4.72
N VAL A 91 10.14 -3.81 -4.26
CA VAL A 91 9.58 -4.72 -3.26
C VAL A 91 8.78 -5.87 -3.85
N LEU A 92 8.72 -5.97 -5.18
CA LEU A 92 7.97 -6.99 -5.90
C LEU A 92 8.90 -7.93 -6.66
N LEU A 93 8.59 -9.22 -6.61
CA LEU A 93 9.21 -10.27 -7.41
C LEU A 93 8.21 -10.77 -8.45
N ASP A 94 8.61 -10.74 -9.71
CA ASP A 94 7.77 -11.12 -10.85
C ASP A 94 8.19 -12.48 -11.42
N ALA A 95 7.23 -13.39 -11.55
CA ALA A 95 7.32 -14.70 -12.17
C ALA A 95 8.62 -15.48 -11.83
N PRO A 96 8.91 -15.72 -10.53
CA PRO A 96 10.12 -16.46 -10.17
C PRO A 96 10.07 -17.89 -10.74
N PRO A 97 11.22 -18.49 -11.11
CA PRO A 97 11.25 -19.77 -11.85
C PRO A 97 10.54 -20.95 -11.19
N ASP A 98 10.42 -20.94 -9.86
CA ASP A 98 9.74 -21.96 -9.06
C ASP A 98 8.22 -21.77 -9.01
N HIS A 99 7.73 -20.55 -9.29
CA HIS A 99 6.32 -20.17 -9.18
C HIS A 99 5.95 -19.09 -10.22
N LEU A 100 5.95 -19.45 -11.51
CA LEU A 100 5.80 -18.50 -12.62
C LEU A 100 4.51 -17.64 -12.58
N HIS A 101 3.45 -18.14 -11.94
CA HIS A 101 2.17 -17.43 -11.80
C HIS A 101 2.19 -16.33 -10.72
N HIS A 102 3.27 -16.17 -9.95
CA HIS A 102 3.40 -15.08 -8.98
C HIS A 102 3.88 -13.81 -9.68
N HIS A 103 2.93 -12.98 -10.10
CA HIS A 103 3.18 -11.69 -10.74
C HIS A 103 3.08 -10.55 -9.75
N GLY A 104 4.22 -9.92 -9.43
CA GLY A 104 4.36 -8.69 -8.65
C GLY A 104 3.22 -8.45 -7.65
N LEU A 105 2.38 -7.44 -7.92
CA LEU A 105 1.12 -7.18 -7.24
C LEU A 105 -0.06 -7.37 -8.22
N MET A 106 -0.96 -8.30 -7.89
CA MET A 106 -2.08 -8.71 -8.75
C MET A 106 -3.29 -9.18 -7.93
N TYR A 107 -4.46 -9.24 -8.56
CA TYR A 107 -5.69 -9.69 -7.92
C TYR A 107 -6.07 -11.10 -8.39
N ALA A 108 -6.15 -12.04 -7.46
CA ALA A 108 -6.42 -13.45 -7.70
C ALA A 108 -7.81 -13.85 -7.22
N ILE A 109 -8.61 -14.46 -8.08
CA ILE A 109 -9.91 -15.08 -7.75
C ILE A 109 -10.20 -16.27 -8.66
N THR A 110 -11.19 -17.08 -8.26
CA THR A 110 -11.82 -18.09 -9.12
C THR A 110 -13.25 -17.65 -9.42
N VAL A 111 -13.66 -17.70 -10.69
CA VAL A 111 -15.00 -17.31 -11.15
C VAL A 111 -15.65 -18.52 -11.81
N ASN A 112 -16.78 -19.01 -11.27
CA ASN A 112 -17.47 -20.19 -11.79
C ASN A 112 -16.53 -21.41 -11.96
N GLY A 113 -15.60 -21.60 -11.03
CA GLY A 113 -14.61 -22.69 -11.06
C GLY A 113 -13.37 -22.44 -11.93
N ILE A 114 -13.29 -21.31 -12.63
CA ILE A 114 -12.15 -20.95 -13.49
C ILE A 114 -11.15 -20.15 -12.68
N ASN A 115 -9.92 -20.63 -12.57
CA ASN A 115 -8.85 -19.96 -11.84
C ASN A 115 -8.24 -18.84 -12.70
N PHE A 116 -8.31 -17.59 -12.22
CA PHE A 116 -7.68 -16.43 -12.89
C PHE A 116 -6.30 -16.11 -12.33
N TRP A 117 -5.78 -16.93 -11.43
CA TRP A 117 -4.43 -16.78 -10.89
C TRP A 117 -3.46 -17.83 -11.41
N GLU A 118 -3.69 -19.12 -11.12
CA GLU A 118 -2.75 -20.17 -11.50
C GLU A 118 -2.75 -20.33 -13.03
N GLU A 119 -1.60 -20.10 -13.66
CA GLU A 119 -1.42 -20.18 -15.11
C GLU A 119 -1.13 -21.63 -15.55
N ALA A 120 -1.95 -22.55 -15.04
CA ALA A 120 -1.74 -23.98 -15.20
C ALA A 120 -2.80 -24.59 -16.13
N LYS A 121 -3.79 -25.30 -15.58
CA LYS A 121 -4.76 -26.07 -16.35
C LYS A 121 -5.99 -25.21 -16.71
N ASP A 122 -6.05 -24.78 -17.96
CA ASP A 122 -7.15 -23.98 -18.54
C ASP A 122 -7.46 -22.69 -17.75
N PRO A 123 -6.47 -21.79 -17.56
CA PRO A 123 -6.63 -20.59 -16.74
C PRO A 123 -7.57 -19.57 -17.38
N GLY A 124 -8.27 -18.80 -16.54
CA GLY A 124 -8.94 -17.59 -16.98
C GLY A 124 -7.96 -16.53 -17.48
N VAL A 125 -8.45 -15.59 -18.30
CA VAL A 125 -7.66 -14.48 -18.84
C VAL A 125 -8.35 -13.15 -18.57
N GLU A 126 -7.62 -12.19 -18.02
CA GLU A 126 -8.05 -10.80 -17.93
C GLU A 126 -7.59 -10.05 -19.18
N LYS A 127 -8.53 -9.70 -20.06
CA LYS A 127 -8.24 -9.04 -21.34
C LYS A 127 -8.47 -7.54 -21.24
N PRO A 128 -7.44 -6.70 -21.42
CA PRO A 128 -7.59 -5.27 -21.70
C PRO A 128 -8.62 -5.00 -22.79
N PHE A 129 -9.52 -4.05 -22.53
CA PHE A 129 -10.51 -3.58 -23.48
C PHE A 129 -10.54 -2.05 -23.54
N GLY A 130 -10.48 -1.52 -24.77
CA GLY A 130 -10.43 -0.07 -25.02
C GLY A 130 -9.10 0.56 -24.62
N ALA A 131 -8.98 1.87 -24.91
CA ALA A 131 -7.84 2.65 -24.47
C ALA A 131 -7.91 2.89 -22.95
N PRO A 132 -6.80 2.73 -22.21
CA PRO A 132 -6.76 3.14 -20.82
C PRO A 132 -6.84 4.67 -20.70
N ALA A 133 -7.24 5.14 -19.52
CA ALA A 133 -7.22 6.55 -19.15
C ALA A 133 -6.22 6.76 -18.01
N CYS A 134 -5.52 7.88 -18.00
CA CYS A 134 -4.59 8.22 -16.93
C CYS A 134 -4.48 9.74 -16.77
N GLY A 135 -3.94 10.18 -15.64
CA GLY A 135 -3.74 11.59 -15.35
C GLY A 135 -3.11 11.84 -13.99
N THR A 136 -3.01 13.12 -13.63
CA THR A 136 -2.54 13.56 -12.32
C THR A 136 -3.65 14.24 -11.53
N THR A 137 -3.50 14.27 -10.20
CA THR A 137 -4.33 15.07 -9.30
C THR A 137 -3.43 15.81 -8.30
N GLU A 138 -3.69 17.08 -8.04
CA GLU A 138 -2.87 17.91 -7.14
C GLU A 138 -3.24 17.81 -5.65
N ALA A 139 -4.47 17.43 -5.32
CA ALA A 139 -5.01 17.57 -3.97
C ALA A 139 -5.77 16.33 -3.48
N PRO A 140 -5.75 16.03 -2.15
CA PRO A 140 -4.94 16.68 -1.10
C PRO A 140 -3.46 16.29 -1.11
N VAL A 141 -3.12 15.20 -1.80
CA VAL A 141 -1.76 14.69 -2.04
C VAL A 141 -1.58 14.52 -3.54
N PRO A 142 -0.47 14.99 -4.14
CA PRO A 142 -0.17 14.72 -5.54
C PRO A 142 -0.23 13.24 -5.85
N SER A 143 -0.96 12.88 -6.90
CA SER A 143 -1.11 11.49 -7.31
C SER A 143 -1.15 11.36 -8.82
N VAL A 144 -0.76 10.18 -9.30
CA VAL A 144 -0.95 9.72 -10.67
C VAL A 144 -1.97 8.59 -10.63
N TRP A 145 -2.96 8.65 -11.51
CA TRP A 145 -3.93 7.57 -11.64
C TRP A 145 -3.90 6.96 -13.05
N PHE A 146 -4.20 5.68 -13.11
CA PHE A 146 -4.40 4.89 -14.32
C PHE A 146 -5.67 4.08 -14.16
N ALA A 147 -6.45 3.96 -15.21
CA ALA A 147 -7.65 3.15 -15.17
C ALA A 147 -7.90 2.44 -16.49
N GLN A 148 -8.21 1.15 -16.40
CA GLN A 148 -8.44 0.25 -17.54
C GLN A 148 -9.70 -0.58 -17.35
N THR A 149 -10.35 -0.94 -18.46
CA THR A 149 -11.45 -1.92 -18.47
C THR A 149 -10.90 -3.28 -18.85
N LEU A 150 -11.29 -4.32 -18.12
CA LEU A 150 -10.85 -5.70 -18.31
C LEU A 150 -12.06 -6.61 -18.50
N HIS A 151 -11.97 -7.50 -19.48
CA HIS A 151 -12.89 -8.60 -19.67
C HIS A 151 -12.26 -9.88 -19.13
N TRP A 152 -12.87 -10.46 -18.11
CA TRP A 152 -12.45 -11.72 -17.55
C TRP A 152 -13.12 -12.85 -18.33
N VAL A 153 -12.35 -13.59 -19.12
CA VAL A 153 -12.86 -14.59 -20.08
C VAL A 153 -12.26 -15.96 -19.81
N HIS A 154 -12.92 -17.01 -20.32
CA HIS A 154 -12.29 -18.33 -20.42
C HIS A 154 -11.05 -18.29 -21.32
N ASN A 155 -10.09 -19.19 -21.08
CA ASN A 155 -8.89 -19.32 -21.91
C ASN A 155 -9.22 -19.50 -23.41
N LYS A 156 -10.22 -20.33 -23.73
CA LYS A 156 -10.65 -20.60 -25.11
C LYS A 156 -11.07 -19.33 -25.87
N ASP A 157 -11.51 -18.30 -25.14
CA ASP A 157 -12.01 -17.04 -25.68
C ASP A 157 -10.95 -15.91 -25.64
N ARG A 158 -9.70 -16.21 -25.22
CA ARG A 158 -8.62 -15.22 -25.07
C ARG A 158 -8.24 -14.47 -26.36
N TRP A 159 -8.57 -15.06 -27.50
CA TRP A 159 -8.33 -14.55 -28.86
C TRP A 159 -9.62 -14.16 -29.59
N ALA A 160 -10.76 -14.17 -28.90
CA ALA A 160 -12.02 -13.76 -29.50
C ALA A 160 -11.93 -12.29 -29.95
N THR A 161 -12.39 -12.01 -31.17
CA THR A 161 -12.43 -10.64 -31.73
C THR A 161 -13.27 -9.69 -30.87
N ASN A 162 -14.25 -10.22 -30.15
CA ASN A 162 -15.08 -9.48 -29.23
C ASN A 162 -15.17 -10.19 -27.87
N THR A 163 -14.19 -9.92 -27.01
CA THR A 163 -14.13 -10.45 -25.64
C THR A 163 -15.29 -9.95 -24.76
N ALA A 164 -15.97 -8.85 -25.12
CA ALA A 164 -17.08 -8.31 -24.33
C ALA A 164 -18.26 -9.29 -24.25
N LYS A 165 -18.54 -10.02 -25.34
CA LYS A 165 -19.61 -11.02 -25.39
C LYS A 165 -19.27 -12.30 -24.60
N ALA A 166 -17.97 -12.61 -24.48
CA ALA A 166 -17.48 -13.80 -23.78
C ALA A 166 -17.12 -13.54 -22.31
N ALA A 167 -17.24 -12.30 -21.84
CA ALA A 167 -16.86 -11.91 -20.49
C ALA A 167 -17.76 -12.58 -19.44
N LEU A 168 -17.13 -13.18 -18.43
CA LEU A 168 -17.75 -13.65 -17.19
C LEU A 168 -17.88 -12.50 -16.19
N LEU A 169 -16.84 -11.68 -16.10
CA LEU A 169 -16.82 -10.42 -15.38
C LEU A 169 -16.32 -9.31 -16.30
N ILE A 170 -16.84 -8.11 -16.05
CA ILE A 170 -16.29 -6.88 -16.61
C ILE A 170 -15.80 -6.05 -15.42
N GLU A 171 -14.51 -5.77 -15.39
CA GLU A 171 -13.86 -4.98 -14.35
C GLU A 171 -13.47 -3.61 -14.89
N ARG A 172 -13.73 -2.57 -14.13
CA ARG A 172 -13.06 -1.27 -14.23
C ARG A 172 -12.01 -1.22 -13.13
N ARG A 173 -10.74 -1.36 -13.51
CA ARG A 173 -9.60 -1.27 -12.59
C ARG A 173 -9.05 0.14 -12.58
N THR A 174 -8.82 0.70 -11.40
CA THR A 174 -8.15 1.98 -11.20
C THR A 174 -7.00 1.81 -10.21
N LEU A 175 -5.82 2.24 -10.62
CA LEU A 175 -4.63 2.35 -9.79
C LEU A 175 -4.35 3.83 -9.53
N THR A 176 -4.18 4.21 -8.28
CA THR A 176 -3.77 5.58 -7.91
C THR A 176 -2.49 5.49 -7.09
N LEU A 177 -1.40 6.04 -7.61
CA LEU A 177 -0.12 6.14 -6.93
C LEU A 177 0.05 7.54 -6.33
N ALA A 178 0.37 7.60 -5.04
CA ALA A 178 0.75 8.83 -4.35
C ALA A 178 2.11 8.66 -3.66
N VAL A 179 2.83 9.78 -3.52
CA VAL A 179 4.09 9.86 -2.79
C VAL A 179 3.93 10.81 -1.61
N ASN A 180 4.40 10.38 -0.44
CA ASN A 180 4.48 11.22 0.76
C ASN A 180 5.92 11.15 1.31
N GLU A 181 6.70 12.19 1.04
CA GLU A 181 8.09 12.28 1.47
C GLU A 181 8.25 12.34 2.99
N LEU A 182 7.32 12.98 3.70
CA LEU A 182 7.40 13.10 5.16
C LEU A 182 7.32 11.73 5.82
N ASP A 183 6.44 10.88 5.30
CA ASP A 183 6.27 9.51 5.78
C ASP A 183 7.20 8.51 5.09
N GLN A 184 8.01 8.95 4.11
CA GLN A 184 8.84 8.09 3.25
C GLN A 184 8.03 6.99 2.54
N GLU A 185 6.82 7.33 2.11
CA GLU A 185 5.78 6.43 1.60
C GLU A 185 5.60 6.56 0.08
N VAL A 186 5.60 5.41 -0.62
CA VAL A 186 4.99 5.23 -1.95
C VAL A 186 3.73 4.40 -1.76
N ALA A 187 2.58 4.92 -2.14
CA ALA A 187 1.30 4.25 -1.91
C ALA A 187 0.55 4.02 -3.21
N VAL A 188 0.10 2.78 -3.45
CA VAL A 188 -0.77 2.40 -4.57
C VAL A 188 -2.12 1.99 -4.01
N ARG A 189 -3.15 2.75 -4.36
CA ARG A 189 -4.54 2.33 -4.17
C ARG A 189 -4.96 1.48 -5.37
N TRP A 190 -5.40 0.26 -5.11
CA TRP A 190 -5.97 -0.64 -6.09
C TRP A 190 -7.48 -0.69 -5.92
N GLN A 191 -8.21 -0.25 -6.93
CA GLN A 191 -9.67 -0.29 -6.95
C GLN A 191 -10.13 -1.12 -8.14
N GLY A 192 -11.07 -2.04 -7.90
CA GLY A 192 -11.75 -2.78 -8.96
C GLY A 192 -13.25 -2.67 -8.77
N SER A 193 -13.95 -2.18 -9.79
CA SER A 193 -15.42 -2.22 -9.85
C SER A 193 -15.84 -3.27 -10.87
N PHE A 194 -16.68 -4.20 -10.45
CA PHE A 194 -17.03 -5.39 -11.22
C PHE A 194 -18.52 -5.47 -11.45
N ARG A 195 -18.88 -6.01 -12.62
CA ARG A 195 -20.24 -6.46 -12.94
C ARG A 195 -20.19 -7.83 -13.61
N VAL A 196 -21.28 -8.57 -13.51
CA VAL A 196 -21.47 -9.83 -14.25
C VAL A 196 -21.45 -9.54 -15.75
N GLY A 197 -20.62 -10.28 -16.49
CA GLY A 197 -20.51 -10.18 -17.93
C GLY A 197 -21.65 -10.90 -18.66
N PRO A 198 -21.91 -10.58 -19.93
CA PRO A 198 -23.12 -11.02 -20.64
C PRO A 198 -23.10 -12.50 -21.05
N SER A 199 -21.98 -13.22 -20.86
CA SER A 199 -21.89 -14.64 -21.21
C SER A 199 -22.57 -15.57 -20.20
N VAL A 200 -22.91 -15.04 -19.02
CA VAL A 200 -23.51 -15.79 -17.90
C VAL A 200 -24.58 -14.96 -17.20
N GLU A 201 -25.57 -15.62 -16.63
CA GLU A 201 -26.61 -14.96 -15.82
C GLU A 201 -26.14 -14.67 -14.38
N LYS A 202 -25.11 -15.39 -13.93
CA LYS A 202 -24.52 -15.25 -12.60
C LYS A 202 -23.09 -15.74 -12.55
N VAL A 203 -22.37 -15.28 -11.53
CA VAL A 203 -21.02 -15.70 -11.18
C VAL A 203 -20.95 -16.09 -9.71
N VAL A 204 -20.17 -17.12 -9.42
CA VAL A 204 -19.75 -17.47 -8.07
C VAL A 204 -18.26 -17.19 -7.94
N LEU A 205 -17.93 -16.24 -7.07
CA LEU A 205 -16.56 -15.94 -6.68
C LEU A 205 -16.13 -16.93 -5.60
N SER A 206 -15.00 -17.58 -5.84
CA SER A 206 -14.40 -18.60 -4.95
C SER A 206 -12.87 -18.48 -5.00
N GLY A 207 -12.17 -19.33 -4.28
CA GLY A 207 -10.71 -19.40 -4.36
C GLY A 207 -10.08 -20.19 -3.23
N SER A 208 -8.76 -20.28 -3.23
CA SER A 208 -8.01 -20.77 -2.08
C SER A 208 -7.82 -19.66 -1.04
N ALA A 209 -7.41 -20.02 0.19
CA ALA A 209 -7.12 -19.08 1.30
C ALA A 209 -6.25 -17.88 0.92
N TYR A 210 -5.37 -18.06 -0.06
CA TYR A 210 -4.36 -17.11 -0.48
C TYR A 210 -4.78 -16.28 -1.73
N HIS A 211 -5.98 -16.53 -2.28
CA HIS A 211 -6.61 -15.71 -3.33
C HIS A 211 -7.06 -14.36 -2.75
N GLY A 212 -6.86 -13.28 -3.50
CA GLY A 212 -7.07 -11.91 -3.07
C GLY A 212 -6.11 -10.94 -3.77
N LEU A 213 -5.94 -9.72 -3.24
CA LEU A 213 -4.89 -8.83 -3.72
C LEU A 213 -3.55 -9.28 -3.13
N GLY A 214 -2.78 -10.00 -3.96
CA GLY A 214 -1.55 -10.68 -3.59
C GLY A 214 -0.30 -9.94 -4.03
N LEU A 215 0.74 -9.98 -3.20
CA LEU A 215 2.07 -9.53 -3.57
C LEU A 215 3.16 -10.54 -3.19
N ARG A 216 4.06 -10.81 -4.14
CA ARG A 216 5.25 -11.64 -3.94
C ARG A 216 6.46 -10.75 -3.66
N PHE A 217 7.13 -10.98 -2.53
CA PHE A 217 8.33 -10.23 -2.14
C PHE A 217 9.61 -10.83 -2.74
N PRO A 218 10.74 -10.09 -2.74
CA PRO A 218 12.04 -10.61 -3.13
C PRO A 218 12.40 -11.90 -2.38
N ARG A 219 13.07 -12.83 -3.06
CA ARG A 219 13.45 -14.13 -2.48
C ARG A 219 14.32 -14.00 -1.22
N THR A 220 15.08 -12.92 -1.08
CA THR A 220 15.87 -12.61 0.13
C THR A 220 15.02 -12.40 1.38
N TRP A 221 13.70 -12.24 1.24
CA TRP A 221 12.76 -12.11 2.35
C TRP A 221 12.16 -13.45 2.80
N ASP A 222 12.31 -14.50 1.99
CA ASP A 222 11.75 -15.82 2.28
C ASP A 222 12.26 -16.32 3.65
N ARG A 223 11.35 -16.72 4.54
CA ARG A 223 11.60 -17.18 5.92
C ARG A 223 12.22 -16.20 6.91
N VAL A 224 12.63 -15.01 6.46
CA VAL A 224 13.34 -14.03 7.31
C VAL A 224 12.60 -12.70 7.46
N ALA A 225 11.53 -12.49 6.69
CA ALA A 225 10.71 -11.30 6.82
C ALA A 225 9.97 -11.27 8.16
N ARG A 226 9.81 -10.06 8.70
CA ARG A 226 9.03 -9.81 9.91
C ARG A 226 7.62 -9.38 9.52
N HIS A 227 6.63 -10.00 10.13
CA HIS A 227 5.22 -9.70 9.89
C HIS A 227 4.58 -9.07 11.11
N GLN A 228 3.66 -8.13 10.88
CA GLN A 228 2.78 -7.56 11.91
C GLN A 228 1.38 -7.28 11.33
N ASN A 229 0.38 -7.16 12.18
CA ASN A 229 -0.99 -6.87 11.79
C ASN A 229 -1.68 -5.94 12.78
N SER A 230 -2.80 -5.37 12.37
CA SER A 230 -3.58 -4.41 13.19
C SER A 230 -4.03 -4.97 14.54
N GLY A 231 -4.27 -6.29 14.62
CA GLY A 231 -4.71 -6.95 15.85
C GLY A 231 -3.58 -7.21 16.85
N GLY A 232 -2.31 -7.04 16.44
CA GLY A 232 -1.17 -7.49 17.24
C GLY A 232 -1.16 -9.00 17.48
N ILE A 233 -1.86 -9.76 16.64
CA ILE A 233 -1.99 -11.22 16.76
C ILE A 233 -0.66 -11.83 16.32
N PRO A 234 0.03 -12.61 17.17
CA PRO A 234 1.26 -13.26 16.77
C PRO A 234 1.00 -14.31 15.70
N TYR A 235 1.97 -14.44 14.81
CA TYR A 235 2.03 -15.44 13.75
C TYR A 235 2.58 -16.76 14.33
N SER A 236 1.95 -17.90 14.01
CA SER A 236 2.35 -19.20 14.57
C SER A 236 3.67 -19.68 13.98
N ALA A 237 4.54 -20.34 14.76
CA ALA A 237 5.89 -20.70 14.29
C ALA A 237 5.89 -21.72 13.13
N GLU A 238 4.86 -22.56 13.03
CA GLU A 238 4.70 -23.55 11.96
C GLU A 238 4.16 -22.92 10.66
N GLN A 239 3.58 -21.71 10.72
CA GLN A 239 2.69 -21.10 9.74
C GLN A 239 3.07 -21.33 8.27
N LYS A 240 2.39 -22.31 7.66
CA LYS A 240 2.42 -22.62 6.23
C LYS A 240 1.28 -21.96 5.44
N GLY A 241 0.46 -21.10 6.08
CA GLY A 241 -0.61 -20.36 5.39
C GLY A 241 -1.77 -19.89 6.25
N ASP A 242 -1.53 -19.03 7.23
CA ASP A 242 -2.60 -18.54 8.11
C ASP A 242 -3.39 -17.42 7.42
N VAL A 243 -4.72 -17.45 7.60
CA VAL A 243 -5.64 -16.37 7.22
C VAL A 243 -6.09 -15.65 8.48
N THR A 244 -5.55 -14.45 8.71
CA THR A 244 -5.77 -13.70 9.95
C THR A 244 -6.69 -12.50 9.71
N PRO A 245 -7.80 -12.37 10.45
CA PRO A 245 -8.59 -11.14 10.46
C PRO A 245 -7.79 -9.96 10.97
N ALA A 246 -7.67 -8.91 10.17
CA ALA A 246 -7.00 -7.66 10.52
C ALA A 246 -7.43 -6.55 9.57
N LEU A 247 -7.33 -5.27 9.96
CA LEU A 247 -7.57 -4.13 9.06
C LEU A 247 -6.42 -3.93 8.07
N TRP A 248 -5.22 -4.33 8.48
CA TRP A 248 -4.01 -4.30 7.68
C TRP A 248 -3.02 -5.37 8.15
N THR A 249 -2.13 -5.76 7.25
CA THR A 249 -0.91 -6.52 7.56
C THR A 249 0.29 -5.79 6.97
N ALA A 250 1.45 -5.92 7.62
CA ALA A 250 2.69 -5.40 7.10
C ALA A 250 3.81 -6.43 7.18
N THR A 251 4.66 -6.43 6.16
CA THR A 251 5.85 -7.27 6.05
C THR A 251 7.06 -6.35 5.93
N SER A 252 8.12 -6.64 6.67
CA SER A 252 9.33 -5.81 6.69
C SER A 252 10.59 -6.66 6.71
N ASN A 253 11.62 -6.17 6.03
CA ASN A 253 12.97 -6.70 6.10
C ASN A 253 13.95 -5.67 5.52
N THR A 254 15.21 -6.07 5.39
CA THR A 254 16.25 -5.28 4.74
C THR A 254 16.36 -5.64 3.26
N LEU A 255 16.47 -4.62 2.39
CA LEU A 255 16.89 -4.74 0.99
C LEU A 255 18.07 -3.79 0.77
N ASP A 256 19.17 -4.31 0.23
CA ASP A 256 20.41 -3.55 -0.02
C ASP A 256 20.89 -2.74 1.19
N GLY A 257 20.77 -3.32 2.39
CA GLY A 257 21.18 -2.69 3.66
C GLY A 257 20.19 -1.66 4.23
N LYS A 258 19.06 -1.38 3.55
CA LYS A 258 18.04 -0.44 4.01
C LYS A 258 16.81 -1.16 4.54
N GLU A 259 16.23 -0.65 5.62
CA GLU A 259 15.00 -1.19 6.18
C GLU A 259 13.80 -0.76 5.33
N ILE A 260 13.02 -1.74 4.87
CA ILE A 260 11.83 -1.54 4.05
C ILE A 260 10.64 -2.22 4.73
N MET A 261 9.50 -1.56 4.69
CA MET A 261 8.24 -2.11 5.14
C MET A 261 7.17 -1.93 4.07
N VAL A 262 6.41 -2.99 3.80
CA VAL A 262 5.24 -2.96 2.92
C VAL A 262 4.01 -3.29 3.75
N ALA A 263 3.02 -2.40 3.75
CA ALA A 263 1.75 -2.59 4.42
C ALA A 263 0.61 -2.68 3.41
N VAL A 264 -0.30 -3.62 3.62
CA VAL A 264 -1.53 -3.78 2.83
C VAL A 264 -2.72 -3.51 3.73
N PHE A 265 -3.59 -2.61 3.29
CA PHE A 265 -4.80 -2.21 3.99
C PHE A 265 -6.02 -2.60 3.15
N ALA A 266 -7.01 -3.20 3.78
CA ALA A 266 -8.32 -3.41 3.17
C ALA A 266 -9.27 -2.34 3.65
N ARG A 267 -9.94 -1.64 2.72
CA ARG A 267 -10.95 -0.66 3.09
C ARG A 267 -12.19 -1.36 3.61
N ARG A 268 -12.85 -0.76 4.60
CA ARG A 268 -14.06 -1.31 5.25
C ARG A 268 -15.27 -1.48 4.32
N GLN A 269 -15.22 -0.86 3.14
CA GLN A 269 -16.25 -0.98 2.10
C GLN A 269 -16.14 -2.30 1.31
N ASN A 270 -15.02 -3.02 1.41
CA ASN A 270 -14.90 -4.34 0.79
C ASN A 270 -15.85 -5.31 1.49
N ALA A 271 -16.41 -6.25 0.73
CA ALA A 271 -17.31 -7.26 1.29
C ALA A 271 -16.60 -8.14 2.33
N GLY A 272 -17.28 -8.38 3.46
CA GLY A 272 -16.79 -9.24 4.54
C GLY A 272 -15.85 -8.55 5.53
N THR A 273 -15.31 -9.33 6.46
CA THR A 273 -14.26 -8.84 7.37
C THR A 273 -12.90 -8.93 6.68
N PRO A 274 -12.11 -7.84 6.65
CA PRO A 274 -10.73 -7.85 6.20
C PRO A 274 -9.91 -9.01 6.78
N LYS A 275 -9.30 -9.81 5.90
CA LYS A 275 -8.47 -10.96 6.25
C LYS A 275 -7.22 -10.96 5.39
N PHE A 276 -6.13 -11.45 5.96
CA PHE A 276 -4.84 -11.48 5.30
C PHE A 276 -4.21 -12.86 5.39
N PHE A 277 -3.79 -13.38 4.25
CA PHE A 277 -2.96 -14.57 4.16
C PHE A 277 -1.49 -14.19 4.21
N THR A 278 -0.69 -14.92 5.00
CA THR A 278 0.79 -14.88 4.95
C THR A 278 1.39 -16.20 5.46
N MET A 279 2.68 -16.41 5.19
CA MET A 279 3.42 -17.60 5.60
C MET A 279 4.75 -17.21 6.27
N LEU A 280 5.15 -17.92 7.32
CA LEU A 280 6.49 -17.79 7.91
C LEU A 280 7.45 -18.82 7.34
N ASP A 281 7.03 -20.09 7.24
CA ASP A 281 7.83 -21.14 6.63
C ASP A 281 7.44 -21.34 5.16
N GLY A 282 8.18 -20.64 4.31
CA GLY A 282 8.01 -20.71 2.87
C GLY A 282 8.48 -19.41 2.25
N PHE A 283 7.77 -19.03 1.21
CA PHE A 283 8.11 -17.85 0.47
C PHE A 283 7.37 -16.62 0.99
N ALA A 284 8.04 -15.46 1.02
CA ALA A 284 7.46 -14.22 1.49
C ALA A 284 6.35 -13.75 0.53
N TYR A 285 5.11 -13.82 1.00
CA TYR A 285 3.92 -13.46 0.25
C TYR A 285 2.83 -12.99 1.21
N VAL A 286 2.12 -11.95 0.79
CA VAL A 286 0.93 -11.45 1.49
C VAL A 286 -0.21 -11.41 0.49
N SER A 287 -1.41 -11.76 0.93
CA SER A 287 -2.64 -11.53 0.17
C SER A 287 -3.74 -10.96 1.05
N ALA A 288 -4.35 -9.87 0.62
CA ALA A 288 -5.61 -9.37 1.19
C ALA A 288 -6.76 -10.21 0.62
N THR A 289 -7.27 -11.15 1.40
CA THR A 289 -8.26 -12.14 0.97
C THR A 289 -9.67 -11.77 1.46
N GLN A 290 -10.67 -12.10 0.66
CA GLN A 290 -12.08 -12.03 1.03
C GLN A 290 -12.60 -13.35 1.64
N ASP A 291 -11.70 -14.31 1.91
CA ASP A 291 -12.04 -15.64 2.46
C ASP A 291 -13.02 -16.44 1.60
N LEU A 292 -12.89 -16.28 0.27
CA LEU A 292 -13.74 -16.92 -0.73
C LEU A 292 -13.62 -18.46 -0.75
N GLN A 293 -12.63 -19.03 -0.06
CA GLN A 293 -12.52 -20.47 0.16
C GLN A 293 -13.65 -20.97 1.07
N ASN A 294 -13.94 -20.22 2.13
CA ASN A 294 -14.93 -20.60 3.13
C ASN A 294 -16.29 -19.95 2.86
N ILE A 295 -16.29 -18.76 2.26
CA ILE A 295 -17.51 -17.97 1.99
C ILE A 295 -17.52 -17.55 0.51
N PRO A 296 -17.83 -18.46 -0.43
CA PRO A 296 -18.07 -18.08 -1.82
C PRO A 296 -19.20 -17.06 -1.93
N ILE A 297 -19.08 -16.12 -2.86
CA ILE A 297 -20.04 -15.03 -3.05
C ILE A 297 -20.67 -15.14 -4.44
N GLU A 298 -21.99 -15.11 -4.52
CA GLU A 298 -22.72 -15.09 -5.79
C GLU A 298 -23.11 -13.66 -6.18
N TYR A 299 -22.97 -13.34 -7.48
CA TYR A 299 -23.53 -12.14 -8.09
C TYR A 299 -24.31 -12.50 -9.35
N LYS A 300 -25.44 -11.84 -9.59
CA LYS A 300 -26.33 -12.00 -10.75
C LYS A 300 -26.18 -10.84 -11.73
N THR A 301 -26.63 -11.04 -12.96
CA THR A 301 -26.71 -9.95 -13.95
C THR A 301 -27.47 -8.74 -13.39
N GLY A 302 -26.86 -7.56 -13.52
CA GLY A 302 -27.37 -6.30 -12.97
C GLY A 302 -26.82 -5.94 -11.58
N GLU A 303 -26.18 -6.88 -10.89
CA GLU A 303 -25.48 -6.60 -9.64
C GLU A 303 -24.03 -6.15 -9.92
N GLU A 304 -23.53 -5.32 -9.02
CA GLU A 304 -22.16 -4.81 -9.04
C GLU A 304 -21.49 -5.06 -7.69
N PHE A 305 -20.17 -5.21 -7.71
CA PHE A 305 -19.36 -5.24 -6.50
C PHE A 305 -18.05 -4.49 -6.71
N SER A 306 -17.39 -4.15 -5.61
CA SER A 306 -16.10 -3.49 -5.68
C SER A 306 -15.13 -4.00 -4.63
N ILE A 307 -13.85 -3.82 -4.93
CA ILE A 307 -12.74 -4.00 -4.02
C ILE A 307 -11.90 -2.72 -3.99
N ASP A 308 -11.35 -2.41 -2.83
CA ASP A 308 -10.51 -1.24 -2.59
C ASP A 308 -9.46 -1.57 -1.54
N TYR A 309 -8.21 -1.56 -1.98
CA TYR A 309 -7.05 -1.85 -1.16
C TYR A 309 -6.02 -0.74 -1.31
N LEU A 310 -5.24 -0.54 -0.26
CA LEU A 310 -4.06 0.33 -0.29
C LEU A 310 -2.82 -0.52 -0.03
N VAL A 311 -1.81 -0.41 -0.88
CA VAL A 311 -0.48 -0.97 -0.65
C VAL A 311 0.47 0.20 -0.44
N ALA A 312 1.12 0.28 0.72
CA ALA A 312 2.06 1.33 1.07
C ALA A 312 3.45 0.75 1.28
N VAL A 313 4.44 1.31 0.59
CA VAL A 313 5.86 0.97 0.71
C VAL A 313 6.56 2.10 1.46
N TYR A 314 7.18 1.75 2.58
CA TYR A 314 7.91 2.66 3.45
C TYR A 314 9.41 2.38 3.38
N SER A 315 10.20 3.45 3.27
CA SER A 315 11.67 3.39 3.33
C SER A 315 12.22 3.39 4.77
N ALA A 316 11.39 2.93 5.72
CA ALA A 316 11.69 2.86 7.15
C ALA A 316 10.67 1.96 7.86
N HIS A 317 11.01 1.48 9.05
CA HIS A 317 10.03 0.86 9.94
C HIS A 317 8.90 1.83 10.33
N LYS A 318 7.67 1.32 10.36
CA LYS A 318 6.51 2.03 10.92
C LYS A 318 5.91 1.23 12.07
N THR A 319 5.60 1.93 13.15
CA THR A 319 4.93 1.32 14.31
C THR A 319 3.51 0.91 13.97
N ARG A 320 2.96 -0.02 14.74
CA ARG A 320 1.56 -0.43 14.62
C ARG A 320 0.60 0.75 14.81
N GLU A 321 0.91 1.66 15.72
CA GLU A 321 0.10 2.85 16.00
C GLU A 321 0.06 3.80 14.78
N PHE A 322 1.19 3.97 14.09
CA PHE A 322 1.24 4.71 12.82
C PHE A 322 0.36 4.06 11.75
N LEU A 323 0.49 2.74 11.57
CA LEU A 323 -0.28 2.00 10.57
C LEU A 323 -1.79 1.97 10.91
N ASN A 324 -2.16 1.90 12.18
CA ASN A 324 -3.56 2.04 12.62
C ASN A 324 -4.12 3.41 12.22
N SER A 325 -3.39 4.50 12.46
CA SER A 325 -3.81 5.84 12.00
C SER A 325 -3.84 5.95 10.48
N ARG A 326 -2.95 5.26 9.75
CA ARG A 326 -2.98 5.21 8.29
C ARG A 326 -4.22 4.51 7.75
N ALA A 327 -4.68 3.44 8.40
CA ALA A 327 -5.85 2.67 8.00
C ALA A 327 -7.18 3.44 8.08
N GLU A 328 -7.23 4.49 8.91
CA GLU A 328 -8.39 5.36 9.08
C GLU A 328 -8.49 6.46 8.00
N ARG A 329 -7.42 6.70 7.23
CA ARG A 329 -7.32 7.75 6.20
C ARG A 329 -7.46 7.15 4.81
#